data_AF-A0A9P5CK90-F1
#
_entry.id   AF-A0A9P5CK90-F1
#
_cell.length_a   1.000
_cell.length_b   1.000
_cell.length_c   1.000
_cell.angle_alpha   90.00
_cell.angle_beta   90.00
_cell.angle_gamma   90.00
#
_symmetry.space_group_name_H-M   'P 1'
#
loop_
_entity.id
_entity.type
_entity.pdbx_description
1 polymer ?
#
loop_
_entity_poly.entity_id
_entity_poly.type
_entity_poly.pdbx_seq_one_letter_code
_entity_poly.pdbx_strand_id
1 'polypeptide(L)'
;MMNTLSTLSLALVLAGLATVHGEATYNVTVYNAAGQSVPATTTSLAGSSASTPSPISSRSSSSDEASSRRQTSTTTYFSESWCGLVQQNPPAAGTYDQVVAEWTLPALASGAVVNSSFQLAQGVGIDGFTTSAECSGGLFGGTAYTFGDDGEVDTIYAWWEYAPEGRTAVALEASVGDVIKTWTTVIGLQRGTVLVENLSNSWTVVVDIDGSTTTATLCGATAQWLNENLVPGSEPYPQFDTFEFTDCYTESTEGSVGYLDGASVVEGGTLQSNGPFCVPSEVSSQVLEFTYSEEF
;
A
#
# COMPACT_ATOMS: atom_id res chain seq x y z
N MET A 1 2.61 14.87 -51.76
CA MET A 1 3.80 14.55 -50.95
C MET A 1 3.29 13.76 -49.75
N MET A 2 3.46 12.43 -49.78
CA MET A 2 3.07 11.54 -48.68
C MET A 2 4.31 11.35 -47.80
N ASN A 3 4.27 11.87 -46.57
CA ASN A 3 5.31 11.60 -45.58
C ASN A 3 5.02 10.25 -44.94
N THR A 4 5.97 9.33 -45.10
CA THR A 4 6.05 8.03 -44.43
C THR A 4 6.47 8.23 -42.98
N LEU A 5 5.60 7.92 -42.03
CA LEU A 5 5.96 7.71 -40.63
C LEU A 5 6.74 6.40 -40.51
N SER A 6 8.00 6.51 -40.12
CA SER A 6 8.87 5.37 -39.82
C SER A 6 8.51 4.85 -38.43
N THR A 7 8.01 3.62 -38.36
CA THR A 7 7.80 2.87 -37.11
C THR A 7 9.14 2.32 -36.64
N LEU A 8 9.72 2.93 -35.61
CA LEU A 8 10.85 2.38 -34.88
C LEU A 8 10.31 1.37 -33.85
N SER A 9 10.24 0.09 -34.20
CA SER A 9 10.01 -0.98 -33.21
C SER A 9 11.31 -1.24 -32.46
N LEU A 10 11.47 -0.59 -31.30
CA LEU A 10 12.49 -0.97 -30.34
C LEU A 10 11.99 -2.20 -29.59
N ALA A 11 12.47 -3.38 -29.95
CA ALA A 11 12.28 -4.58 -29.15
C ALA A 11 13.14 -4.45 -27.89
N LEU A 12 12.54 -3.98 -26.81
CA LEU A 12 13.16 -3.96 -25.48
C LEU A 12 13.20 -5.41 -24.98
N VAL A 13 14.40 -5.98 -24.88
CA VAL A 13 14.59 -7.26 -24.18
C VAL A 13 14.47 -6.97 -22.69
N LEU A 14 13.31 -7.25 -22.10
CA LEU A 14 13.12 -7.19 -20.64
C LEU A 14 13.99 -8.28 -20.00
N ALA A 15 15.06 -7.90 -19.33
CA ALA A 15 15.78 -8.76 -18.41
C ALA A 15 15.06 -8.72 -17.05
N GLY A 16 13.86 -9.32 -16.98
CA GLY A 16 13.15 -9.47 -15.70
C GLY A 16 13.78 -10.58 -14.87
N LEU A 17 13.85 -10.38 -13.54
CA LEU A 17 14.17 -11.45 -12.60
C LEU A 17 12.87 -12.16 -12.21
N ALA A 18 12.77 -13.45 -12.54
CA ALA A 18 11.72 -14.30 -12.00
C ALA A 18 12.13 -14.78 -10.60
N THR A 19 11.34 -14.44 -9.59
CA THR A 19 11.47 -14.98 -8.23
C THR A 19 10.19 -15.72 -7.83
N VAL A 20 10.33 -16.71 -6.96
CA VAL A 20 9.20 -17.49 -6.44
C VAL A 20 9.18 -17.29 -4.93
N HIS A 21 8.04 -16.84 -4.40
CA HIS A 21 7.80 -16.75 -2.96
C HIS A 21 6.53 -17.54 -2.64
N GLY A 22 6.72 -18.63 -1.89
CA GLY A 22 5.72 -19.66 -1.69
C GLY A 22 5.15 -20.20 -3.02
N GLU A 23 3.84 -20.06 -3.24
CA GLU A 23 3.17 -20.54 -4.46
C GLU A 23 3.03 -19.47 -5.56
N ALA A 24 3.44 -18.22 -5.36
CA ALA A 24 3.35 -17.18 -6.38
C ALA A 24 4.69 -16.92 -7.09
N THR A 25 4.61 -16.63 -8.40
CA THR A 25 5.75 -16.21 -9.22
C THR A 25 5.71 -14.72 -9.49
N TYR A 26 6.84 -14.04 -9.35
CA TYR A 26 7.00 -12.61 -9.54
C TYR A 26 8.05 -12.33 -10.60
N ASN A 27 7.69 -11.62 -11.67
CA ASN A 27 8.64 -11.13 -12.67
C ASN A 27 8.92 -9.66 -12.37
N VAL A 28 10.10 -9.40 -11.83
CA VAL A 28 10.50 -8.07 -11.35
C VAL A 28 11.39 -7.40 -12.38
N THR A 29 11.05 -6.18 -12.77
CA THR A 29 11.89 -5.33 -13.61
C THR A 29 12.08 -3.98 -12.93
N VAL A 30 13.35 -3.57 -12.75
CA VAL A 30 13.70 -2.26 -12.20
C VAL A 30 14.30 -1.40 -13.29
N TYR A 31 13.82 -0.17 -13.43
CA TYR A 31 14.31 0.84 -14.35
C TYR A 31 14.94 1.98 -13.56
N ASN A 32 16.14 2.39 -13.98
CA ASN A 32 16.77 3.59 -13.45
C ASN A 32 16.22 4.86 -14.14
N ALA A 33 16.71 6.03 -13.71
CA ALA A 33 16.35 7.34 -14.28
C ALA A 33 16.54 7.47 -15.80
N ALA A 34 17.40 6.65 -16.41
CA ALA A 34 17.61 6.63 -17.86
C ALA A 34 16.63 5.70 -18.61
N GLY A 35 15.67 5.10 -17.92
CA GLY A 35 14.74 4.10 -18.45
C GLY A 35 15.41 2.76 -18.78
N GLN A 36 16.61 2.51 -18.25
CA GLN A 36 17.35 1.28 -18.50
C GLN A 36 17.02 0.26 -17.43
N SER A 37 16.74 -0.99 -17.85
CA SER A 37 16.60 -2.10 -16.92
C SER A 37 17.93 -2.34 -16.20
N VAL A 38 17.88 -2.41 -14.87
CA VAL A 38 19.04 -2.68 -14.00
C VAL A 38 18.83 -3.98 -13.23
N PRO A 39 19.92 -4.71 -12.91
CA PRO A 39 19.83 -5.89 -12.06
C PRO A 39 19.27 -5.54 -10.68
N ALA A 40 18.36 -6.38 -10.19
CA ALA A 40 17.72 -6.27 -8.89
C ALA A 40 17.94 -7.54 -8.09
N THR A 41 18.09 -7.41 -6.77
CA THR A 41 18.08 -8.56 -5.85
C THR A 41 16.83 -8.47 -4.99
N THR A 42 16.00 -9.51 -5.03
CA THR A 42 14.80 -9.57 -4.21
C THR A 42 15.14 -10.06 -2.80
N THR A 43 14.49 -9.48 -1.81
CA THR A 43 14.52 -9.93 -0.42
C THR A 43 13.10 -10.18 0.08
N SER A 44 12.96 -11.00 1.12
CA SER A 44 11.70 -11.09 1.87
C SER A 44 11.70 -10.01 2.95
N LEU A 45 10.56 -9.37 3.16
CA LEU A 45 10.33 -8.53 4.33
C LEU A 45 9.81 -9.39 5.49
N ALA A 46 10.08 -8.96 6.72
CA ALA A 46 9.58 -9.61 7.92
C ALA A 46 8.06 -9.38 8.08
N GLY A 47 7.49 -10.14 9.00
CA GLY A 47 6.07 -10.09 9.31
C GLY A 47 5.27 -11.24 8.70
N SER A 48 4.14 -11.55 9.34
CA SER A 48 3.11 -12.40 8.74
C SER A 48 2.33 -11.59 7.71
N SER A 49 1.73 -12.29 6.74
CA SER A 49 0.81 -11.67 5.78
C SER A 49 -0.24 -10.81 6.46
N ALA A 50 -0.67 -9.82 5.70
CA ALA A 50 -1.53 -8.77 6.19
C ALA A 50 -2.80 -9.35 6.86
N SER A 51 -3.02 -8.99 8.14
CA SER A 51 -4.11 -9.53 8.95
C SER A 51 -5.35 -8.65 8.83
N THR A 52 -6.53 -9.27 8.72
CA THR A 52 -7.79 -8.51 8.61
C THR A 52 -8.10 -7.69 9.87
N PRO A 53 -8.38 -6.38 9.75
CA PRO A 53 -8.80 -5.53 10.87
C PRO A 53 -10.10 -5.98 11.54
N SER A 54 -10.26 -5.69 12.84
CA SER A 54 -11.46 -6.01 13.63
C SER A 54 -12.36 -4.78 13.80
N PRO A 55 -13.71 -4.93 13.78
CA PRO A 55 -14.62 -3.79 13.95
C PRO A 55 -14.56 -3.21 15.38
N ILE A 56 -14.55 -1.88 15.50
CA ILE A 56 -14.66 -1.20 16.79
C ILE A 56 -16.15 -1.10 17.16
N SER A 57 -16.55 -1.55 18.36
CA SER A 57 -17.91 -1.26 18.87
C SER A 57 -18.05 0.25 19.14
N SER A 58 -19.06 0.85 18.52
CA SER A 58 -19.36 2.29 18.47
C SER A 58 -18.93 3.11 19.70
N ARG A 59 -18.08 4.11 19.48
CA ARG A 59 -17.86 5.23 20.40
C ARG A 59 -19.16 6.03 20.55
N SER A 60 -19.64 6.19 21.77
CA SER A 60 -20.61 7.25 22.09
C SER A 60 -19.84 8.55 22.24
N SER A 61 -19.71 9.30 21.15
CA SER A 61 -19.14 10.64 21.18
C SER A 61 -20.10 11.60 21.88
N SER A 62 -19.74 12.03 23.10
CA SER A 62 -20.35 13.19 23.74
C SER A 62 -19.43 14.39 23.59
N SER A 63 -20.01 15.50 23.13
CA SER A 63 -19.54 16.92 23.16
C SER A 63 -19.16 17.51 21.81
N ASP A 64 -20.17 18.17 21.22
CA ASP A 64 -20.17 19.46 20.55
C ASP A 64 -18.82 20.17 20.31
N GLU A 65 -18.45 20.34 19.04
CA GLU A 65 -17.96 21.61 18.47
C GLU A 65 -18.17 21.55 16.95
N ALA A 66 -18.80 22.58 16.42
CA ALA A 66 -19.30 22.62 15.05
C ALA A 66 -18.18 22.92 14.05
N SER A 67 -17.86 21.95 13.19
CA SER A 67 -17.38 22.21 11.84
C SER A 67 -18.05 21.25 10.86
N SER A 68 -18.64 21.83 9.82
CA SER A 68 -19.38 21.15 8.75
C SER A 68 -18.47 20.27 7.88
N ARG A 69 -17.90 19.20 8.43
CA ARG A 69 -17.46 18.05 7.62
C ARG A 69 -18.65 17.12 7.46
N ARG A 70 -18.96 16.81 6.21
CA ARG A 70 -20.05 15.94 5.79
C ARG A 70 -19.71 14.51 6.22
N GLN A 71 -19.92 14.19 7.49
CA GLN A 71 -19.64 12.88 8.06
C GLN A 71 -20.74 11.91 7.59
N THR A 72 -20.57 11.42 6.36
CA THR A 72 -21.24 10.20 5.91
C THR A 72 -20.85 9.10 6.88
N SER A 73 -21.80 8.28 7.36
CA SER A 73 -21.58 7.22 8.35
C SER A 73 -20.49 6.24 7.89
N THR A 74 -19.24 6.50 8.25
CA THR A 74 -18.10 5.63 7.99
C THR A 74 -17.95 4.60 9.11
N THR A 75 -17.76 3.33 8.75
CA THR A 75 -17.47 2.28 9.74
C THR A 75 -16.01 2.38 10.14
N THR A 76 -15.72 2.39 11.44
CA THR A 76 -14.34 2.39 11.97
C THR A 76 -13.94 1.00 12.46
N TYR A 77 -12.77 0.57 12.05
CA TYR A 77 -12.10 -0.68 12.43
C TYR A 77 -10.80 -0.36 13.16
N PHE A 78 -10.31 -1.31 13.94
CA PHE A 78 -9.02 -1.26 14.59
C PHE A 78 -8.13 -2.39 14.11
N SER A 79 -6.84 -2.11 13.94
CA SER A 79 -5.82 -3.12 13.65
C SER A 79 -4.51 -2.83 14.39
N GLU A 80 -3.81 -3.89 14.77
CA GLU A 80 -2.45 -3.77 15.33
C GLU A 80 -1.39 -3.58 14.25
N SER A 81 -1.70 -3.95 13.01
CA SER A 81 -0.81 -3.82 11.87
C SER A 81 -1.24 -2.69 10.93
N TRP A 82 -2.53 -2.49 10.68
CA TRP A 82 -3.01 -1.60 9.62
C TRP A 82 -3.51 -0.26 10.15
N CYS A 83 -3.20 0.80 9.41
CA CYS A 83 -3.83 2.10 9.51
C CYS A 83 -4.15 2.58 8.10
N GLY A 84 -5.36 3.04 7.83
CA GLY A 84 -5.69 3.58 6.51
C GLY A 84 -7.18 3.64 6.20
N LEU A 85 -7.50 3.71 4.91
CA LEU A 85 -8.87 3.67 4.42
C LEU A 85 -9.11 2.44 3.55
N VAL A 86 -10.32 1.90 3.63
CA VAL A 86 -10.77 0.77 2.82
C VAL A 86 -12.07 1.12 2.13
N GLN A 87 -12.02 1.20 0.80
CA GLN A 87 -13.22 1.21 -0.02
C GLN A 87 -13.80 -0.20 -0.10
N GLN A 88 -15.02 -0.33 0.44
CA GLN A 88 -15.80 -1.56 0.40
C GLN A 88 -16.97 -1.35 -0.56
N ASN A 89 -17.36 -2.41 -1.27
CA ASN A 89 -18.40 -2.39 -2.29
C ASN A 89 -17.94 -1.62 -3.54
N PRO A 90 -17.39 -2.31 -4.55
CA PRO A 90 -17.06 -1.66 -5.81
C PRO A 90 -18.30 -1.06 -6.47
N PRO A 91 -18.14 -0.11 -7.43
CA PRO A 91 -19.24 0.46 -8.17
C PRO A 91 -20.16 -0.64 -8.71
N ALA A 92 -21.49 -0.44 -8.69
CA ALA A 92 -22.48 -1.46 -9.04
C ALA A 92 -22.28 -2.12 -10.43
N ALA A 93 -21.49 -1.49 -11.31
CA ALA A 93 -21.18 -1.99 -12.63
C ALA A 93 -19.97 -2.96 -12.70
N GLY A 94 -19.11 -3.08 -11.68
CA GLY A 94 -17.90 -3.91 -11.78
C GLY A 94 -17.20 -4.21 -10.47
N THR A 95 -15.98 -4.75 -10.55
CA THR A 95 -15.08 -4.97 -9.41
C THR A 95 -13.92 -3.99 -9.49
N TYR A 96 -13.25 -3.71 -8.37
CA TYR A 96 -12.01 -2.94 -8.39
C TYR A 96 -10.94 -3.72 -9.15
N ASP A 97 -10.30 -3.08 -10.13
CA ASP A 97 -9.17 -3.63 -10.87
C ASP A 97 -7.92 -2.75 -10.80
N GLN A 98 -8.05 -1.51 -10.30
CA GLN A 98 -6.90 -0.67 -10.00
C GLN A 98 -7.12 0.15 -8.73
N VAL A 99 -6.04 0.35 -7.98
CA VAL A 99 -5.95 1.33 -6.88
C VAL A 99 -4.63 2.07 -6.99
N VAL A 100 -4.67 3.39 -6.71
CA VAL A 100 -3.56 4.31 -6.90
C VAL A 100 -3.43 5.27 -5.74
N ALA A 101 -2.18 5.62 -5.40
CA ALA A 101 -1.87 6.77 -4.58
C ALA A 101 -0.46 7.31 -4.86
N GLU A 102 -0.26 8.56 -4.47
CA GLU A 102 1.01 9.27 -4.49
C GLU A 102 1.30 9.83 -3.09
N TRP A 103 2.52 9.68 -2.58
CA TRP A 103 2.89 10.21 -1.27
C TRP A 103 4.35 10.64 -1.22
N THR A 104 4.64 11.58 -0.33
CA THR A 104 6.02 11.92 0.02
C THR A 104 6.49 10.97 1.12
N LEU A 105 7.64 10.32 0.94
CA LEU A 105 8.21 9.40 1.93
C LEU A 105 8.45 10.16 3.25
N PRO A 106 7.74 9.84 4.34
CA PRO A 106 7.84 10.62 5.56
C PRO A 106 9.09 10.32 6.37
N ALA A 107 9.47 11.29 7.20
CA ALA A 107 10.45 11.11 8.27
C ALA A 107 9.75 10.56 9.52
N LEU A 108 10.49 9.81 10.35
CA LEU A 108 10.02 9.49 11.70
C LEU A 108 9.77 10.77 12.49
N ALA A 109 8.72 10.75 13.30
CA ALA A 109 8.43 11.86 14.19
C ALA A 109 9.59 12.07 15.18
N SER A 110 9.83 13.33 15.54
CA SER A 110 10.82 13.64 16.57
C SER A 110 10.47 12.94 17.89
N GLY A 111 11.39 12.12 18.41
CA GLY A 111 11.19 11.38 19.65
C GLY A 111 10.47 10.04 19.49
N ALA A 112 10.22 9.58 18.26
CA ALA A 112 9.71 8.24 18.00
C ALA A 112 10.63 7.18 18.65
N VAL A 113 10.02 6.17 19.27
CA VAL A 113 10.74 5.05 19.86
C VAL A 113 11.09 4.07 18.75
N VAL A 114 12.38 4.00 18.43
CA VAL A 114 12.96 3.06 17.46
C VAL A 114 13.74 1.97 18.18
N ASN A 115 13.72 0.78 17.62
CA ASN A 115 14.58 -0.32 18.04
C ASN A 115 15.08 -1.11 16.81
N SER A 116 15.85 -2.18 17.04
CA SER A 116 16.89 -2.66 16.12
C SER A 116 16.47 -3.21 14.76
N SER A 117 15.20 -3.13 14.35
CA SER A 117 14.75 -3.32 12.96
C SER A 117 13.26 -3.00 12.84
N PHE A 118 12.88 -1.72 12.81
CA PHE A 118 11.51 -1.38 12.45
C PHE A 118 11.27 -1.68 10.97
N GLN A 119 10.21 -2.43 10.67
CA GLN A 119 9.78 -2.70 9.31
C GLN A 119 8.38 -2.14 9.11
N LEU A 120 8.30 -1.15 8.23
CA LEU A 120 7.08 -0.40 7.92
C LEU A 120 6.81 -0.48 6.46
N ALA A 121 5.53 -0.57 6.10
CA ALA A 121 5.09 -0.55 4.73
C ALA A 121 4.02 0.53 4.53
N GLN A 122 4.14 1.27 3.45
CA GLN A 122 3.14 2.17 2.93
C GLN A 122 2.74 1.65 1.56
N GLY A 123 1.46 1.71 1.24
CA GLY A 123 1.05 1.21 -0.05
C GLY A 123 -0.44 1.22 -0.30
N VAL A 124 -0.77 0.63 -1.43
CA VAL A 124 -2.14 0.42 -1.88
C VAL A 124 -2.35 -1.06 -2.17
N GLY A 125 -3.60 -1.49 -2.16
CA GLY A 125 -3.93 -2.85 -2.57
C GLY A 125 -5.39 -3.11 -2.82
N ILE A 126 -5.63 -4.29 -3.39
CA ILE A 126 -6.96 -4.82 -3.70
C ILE A 126 -7.16 -6.13 -2.93
N ASP A 127 -8.36 -6.30 -2.39
CA ASP A 127 -8.76 -7.41 -1.52
C ASP A 127 -7.95 -7.51 -0.22
N GLY A 128 -7.96 -8.68 0.43
CA GLY A 128 -7.33 -8.94 1.73
C GLY A 128 -8.00 -8.31 2.96
N PHE A 129 -8.89 -7.32 2.81
CA PHE A 129 -9.67 -6.78 3.95
C PHE A 129 -10.90 -7.64 4.28
N THR A 130 -11.65 -8.07 3.27
CA THR A 130 -12.75 -9.04 3.46
C THR A 130 -12.31 -10.40 2.97
N THR A 131 -12.28 -11.39 3.85
CA THR A 131 -12.03 -12.77 3.45
C THR A 131 -13.34 -13.53 3.30
N SER A 132 -13.56 -14.06 2.10
CA SER A 132 -14.57 -15.10 1.86
C SER A 132 -13.86 -16.36 1.37
N ALA A 133 -14.55 -17.50 1.36
CA ALA A 133 -13.96 -18.72 0.81
C ALA A 133 -13.58 -18.57 -0.69
N GLU A 134 -14.24 -17.65 -1.40
CA GLU A 134 -14.02 -17.35 -2.82
C GLU A 134 -13.05 -16.17 -3.04
N CYS A 135 -12.82 -15.35 -2.01
CA CYS A 135 -12.00 -14.14 -2.03
C CYS A 135 -11.01 -14.23 -0.88
N SER A 136 -10.00 -15.07 -1.06
CA SER A 136 -9.01 -15.42 -0.03
C SER A 136 -7.64 -14.79 -0.27
N GLY A 137 -7.44 -14.15 -1.43
CA GLY A 137 -6.22 -13.45 -1.78
C GLY A 137 -6.26 -11.97 -1.45
N GLY A 138 -5.11 -11.32 -1.64
CA GLY A 138 -4.94 -9.87 -1.60
C GLY A 138 -3.71 -9.50 -2.42
N LEU A 139 -3.77 -8.36 -3.10
CA LEU A 139 -2.66 -7.85 -3.91
C LEU A 139 -2.25 -6.49 -3.38
N PHE A 140 -0.99 -6.34 -2.97
CA PHE A 140 -0.48 -5.12 -2.35
C PHE A 140 0.83 -4.70 -2.96
N GLY A 141 1.11 -3.39 -2.89
CA GLY A 141 2.43 -2.86 -3.18
C GLY A 141 2.63 -1.43 -2.72
N GLY A 142 3.89 -1.02 -2.63
CA GLY A 142 4.29 0.34 -2.28
C GLY A 142 5.72 0.42 -1.78
N THR A 143 5.98 1.25 -0.77
CA THR A 143 7.30 1.41 -0.15
C THR A 143 7.38 0.79 1.23
N ALA A 144 8.56 0.27 1.57
CA ALA A 144 8.83 -0.22 2.91
C ALA A 144 10.17 0.29 3.42
N TYR A 145 10.33 0.32 4.74
CA TYR A 145 11.49 0.90 5.40
C TYR A 145 12.11 -0.11 6.35
N THR A 146 13.43 -0.09 6.43
CA THR A 146 14.17 -0.58 7.59
C THR A 146 14.87 0.58 8.27
N PHE A 147 14.94 0.53 9.59
CA PHE A 147 15.61 1.54 10.40
C PHE A 147 16.78 0.92 11.17
N GLY A 148 17.86 1.68 11.29
CA GLY A 148 18.98 1.37 12.15
C GLY A 148 18.68 1.60 13.63
N ASP A 149 19.59 1.18 14.51
CA ASP A 149 19.48 1.37 15.96
C ASP A 149 19.45 2.85 16.39
N ASP A 150 19.93 3.75 15.54
CA ASP A 150 19.93 5.19 15.74
C ASP A 150 18.62 5.87 15.29
N GLY A 151 17.70 5.11 14.70
CA GLY A 151 16.44 5.60 14.15
C GLY A 151 16.53 6.19 12.76
N GLU A 152 17.71 6.15 12.13
CA GLU A 152 17.85 6.58 10.76
C GLU A 152 17.38 5.50 9.79
N VAL A 153 16.93 5.91 8.61
CA VAL A 153 16.51 4.98 7.56
C VAL A 153 17.74 4.27 7.01
N ASP A 154 17.79 2.95 7.17
CA ASP A 154 18.86 2.11 6.61
C ASP A 154 18.61 1.80 5.13
N THR A 155 17.39 1.41 4.78
CA THR A 155 17.02 1.04 3.41
C THR A 155 15.55 1.33 3.16
N ILE A 156 15.27 1.88 1.98
CA ILE A 156 13.92 2.02 1.44
C ILE A 156 13.76 0.96 0.36
N TYR A 157 12.65 0.25 0.41
CA TYR A 157 12.30 -0.82 -0.51
C TYR A 157 11.07 -0.44 -1.32
N ALA A 158 11.01 -0.90 -2.56
CA ALA A 158 9.73 -1.17 -3.21
C ALA A 158 9.32 -2.60 -2.82
N TRP A 159 8.09 -2.79 -2.35
CA TRP A 159 7.57 -4.08 -1.91
C TRP A 159 6.26 -4.43 -2.59
N TRP A 160 5.95 -5.72 -2.58
CA TRP A 160 4.70 -6.28 -3.07
C TRP A 160 4.35 -7.57 -2.33
N GLU A 161 3.07 -7.92 -2.37
CA GLU A 161 2.54 -9.16 -1.78
C GLU A 161 1.36 -9.67 -2.60
N TYR A 162 1.35 -10.98 -2.85
CA TYR A 162 0.15 -11.72 -3.23
C TYR A 162 -0.25 -12.60 -2.05
N ALA A 163 -1.11 -12.09 -1.16
CA ALA A 163 -1.49 -12.81 0.04
C ALA A 163 -2.20 -14.14 -0.31
N PRO A 164 -1.97 -15.22 0.46
CA PRO A 164 -1.25 -15.29 1.73
C PRO A 164 0.26 -15.56 1.58
N GLU A 165 0.83 -15.39 0.39
CA GLU A 165 2.28 -15.51 0.21
C GLU A 165 3.01 -14.37 0.93
N GLY A 166 4.28 -14.60 1.27
CA GLY A 166 5.06 -13.60 2.00
C GLY A 166 5.41 -12.37 1.15
N ARG A 167 5.62 -11.26 1.84
CA ARG A 167 6.05 -9.99 1.23
C ARG A 167 7.44 -10.13 0.61
N THR A 168 7.55 -9.64 -0.62
CA THR A 168 8.82 -9.59 -1.35
C THR A 168 9.14 -8.15 -1.71
N ALA A 169 10.42 -7.82 -1.78
CA ALA A 169 10.87 -6.46 -1.99
C ALA A 169 12.19 -6.38 -2.77
N VAL A 170 12.47 -5.21 -3.33
CA VAL A 170 13.77 -4.82 -3.88
C VAL A 170 14.16 -3.48 -3.29
N ALA A 171 15.45 -3.27 -3.02
CA ALA A 171 15.95 -1.96 -2.62
C ALA A 171 15.61 -0.92 -3.70
N LEU A 172 15.03 0.19 -3.27
CA LEU A 172 14.66 1.32 -4.12
C LEU A 172 15.67 2.44 -3.89
N GLU A 173 16.17 3.03 -4.98
CA GLU A 173 16.92 4.27 -4.88
C GLU A 173 15.95 5.38 -4.50
N ALA A 174 15.86 5.68 -3.21
CA ALA A 174 14.95 6.67 -2.67
C ALA A 174 15.49 7.27 -1.37
N SER A 175 15.00 8.45 -1.03
CA SER A 175 15.27 9.13 0.24
C SER A 175 13.99 9.66 0.85
N VAL A 176 13.98 9.84 2.18
CA VAL A 176 12.92 10.60 2.86
C VAL A 176 12.75 11.95 2.17
N GLY A 177 11.50 12.33 1.92
CA GLY A 177 11.14 13.53 1.13
C GLY A 177 10.98 13.29 -0.37
N ASP A 178 11.36 12.13 -0.91
CA ASP A 178 11.02 11.78 -2.29
C ASP A 178 9.52 11.50 -2.42
N VAL A 179 8.94 11.91 -3.55
CA VAL A 179 7.57 11.60 -3.95
C VAL A 179 7.51 10.26 -4.68
N ILE A 180 6.68 9.34 -4.17
CA ILE A 180 6.42 8.03 -4.76
C ILE A 180 4.99 7.96 -5.27
N LYS A 181 4.79 7.31 -6.42
CA LYS A 181 3.48 6.93 -6.92
C LYS A 181 3.41 5.42 -7.07
N THR A 182 2.32 4.82 -6.62
CA THR A 182 2.12 3.38 -6.68
C THR A 182 0.77 3.04 -7.29
N TRP A 183 0.78 2.01 -8.13
CA TRP A 183 -0.41 1.37 -8.69
C TRP A 183 -0.39 -0.10 -8.33
N THR A 184 -1.56 -0.62 -7.98
CA THR A 184 -1.80 -2.06 -7.94
C THR A 184 -2.97 -2.37 -8.86
N THR A 185 -2.74 -3.24 -9.84
CA THR A 185 -3.70 -3.59 -10.88
C THR A 185 -3.99 -5.09 -10.85
N VAL A 186 -5.25 -5.48 -10.80
CA VAL A 186 -5.72 -6.86 -10.93
C VAL A 186 -6.07 -7.14 -12.39
N ILE A 187 -5.43 -8.15 -12.97
CA ILE A 187 -5.60 -8.52 -14.39
C ILE A 187 -6.43 -9.81 -14.51
N GLY A 188 -6.53 -10.59 -13.44
CA GLY A 188 -7.41 -11.74 -13.34
C GLY A 188 -7.43 -12.28 -11.92
N LEU A 189 -8.16 -13.38 -11.71
CA LEU A 189 -8.38 -13.96 -10.38
C LEU A 189 -7.10 -14.30 -9.62
N GLN A 190 -5.97 -14.48 -10.30
CA GLN A 190 -4.70 -14.83 -9.69
C GLN A 190 -3.51 -14.08 -10.28
N ARG A 191 -3.78 -12.95 -10.93
CA ARG A 191 -2.76 -12.22 -11.68
C ARG A 191 -2.96 -10.73 -11.51
N GLY A 192 -1.85 -10.02 -11.43
CA GLY A 192 -1.86 -8.58 -11.34
C GLY A 192 -0.48 -8.00 -11.57
N THR A 193 -0.42 -6.67 -11.49
CA THR A 193 0.82 -5.92 -11.62
C THR A 193 0.89 -4.89 -10.50
N VAL A 194 2.07 -4.78 -9.90
CA VAL A 194 2.43 -3.69 -9.00
C VAL A 194 3.44 -2.79 -9.73
N LEU A 195 3.21 -1.49 -9.67
CA LEU A 195 4.10 -0.46 -10.18
C LEU A 195 4.43 0.51 -9.05
N VAL A 196 5.71 0.70 -8.75
CA VAL A 196 6.20 1.69 -7.79
C VAL A 196 7.16 2.63 -8.53
N GLU A 197 6.82 3.91 -8.59
CA GLU A 197 7.62 4.94 -9.27
C GLU A 197 8.07 6.00 -8.28
N ASN A 198 9.38 6.23 -8.18
CA ASN A 198 9.93 7.41 -7.52
C ASN A 198 9.93 8.57 -8.50
N LEU A 199 8.96 9.47 -8.37
CA LEU A 199 8.80 10.64 -9.25
C LEU A 199 9.93 11.65 -9.09
N SER A 200 10.67 11.61 -7.97
CA SER A 200 11.74 12.57 -7.67
C SER A 200 13.02 12.27 -8.44
N ASN A 201 13.26 10.99 -8.76
CA ASN A 201 14.46 10.55 -9.45
C ASN A 201 14.19 9.62 -10.66
N SER A 202 12.92 9.39 -11.00
CA SER A 202 12.46 8.58 -12.14
C SER A 202 12.90 7.11 -12.10
N TRP A 203 13.11 6.55 -10.90
CA TRP A 203 13.26 5.10 -10.74
C TRP A 203 11.90 4.44 -10.73
N THR A 204 11.81 3.26 -11.35
CA THR A 204 10.55 2.52 -11.47
C THR A 204 10.77 1.04 -11.21
N VAL A 205 9.89 0.44 -10.40
CA VAL A 205 9.83 -1.00 -10.17
C VAL A 205 8.50 -1.51 -10.72
N VAL A 206 8.56 -2.45 -11.64
CA VAL A 206 7.41 -3.14 -12.22
C VAL A 206 7.46 -4.60 -11.80
N VAL A 207 6.34 -5.10 -11.29
CA VAL A 207 6.22 -6.50 -10.85
C VAL A 207 5.00 -7.12 -11.50
N ASP A 208 5.22 -8.06 -12.42
CA ASP A 208 4.14 -8.90 -12.94
C ASP A 208 3.99 -10.14 -12.07
N ILE A 209 2.79 -10.35 -11.56
CA ILE A 209 2.48 -11.35 -10.55
C ILE A 209 1.64 -12.46 -11.18
N ASP A 210 2.09 -13.69 -11.00
CA ASP A 210 1.40 -14.90 -11.41
C ASP A 210 1.22 -15.84 -10.21
N GLY A 211 0.03 -15.78 -9.63
CA GLY A 211 -0.43 -16.65 -8.55
C GLY A 211 -1.23 -17.86 -9.05
N SER A 212 -1.09 -18.27 -10.32
CA SER A 212 -1.87 -19.39 -10.89
C SER A 212 -1.63 -20.74 -10.22
N THR A 213 -0.52 -20.87 -9.49
CA THR A 213 -0.20 -22.03 -8.67
C THR A 213 -0.75 -21.95 -7.25
N THR A 214 -1.26 -20.79 -6.82
CA THR A 214 -1.93 -20.64 -5.52
C THR A 214 -3.38 -21.11 -5.58
N THR A 215 -3.98 -21.35 -4.41
CA THR A 215 -5.45 -21.48 -4.28
C THR A 215 -6.14 -20.18 -3.90
N ALA A 216 -5.38 -19.13 -3.61
CA ALA A 216 -5.91 -17.83 -3.24
C ALA A 216 -6.34 -17.04 -4.48
N THR A 217 -7.48 -16.36 -4.38
CA THR A 217 -8.11 -15.64 -5.49
C THR A 217 -8.44 -14.20 -5.13
N LEU A 218 -8.18 -13.32 -6.09
CA LEU A 218 -8.58 -11.92 -6.11
C LEU A 218 -10.00 -11.78 -6.66
N CYS A 219 -10.80 -10.96 -6.01
CA CYS A 219 -12.19 -10.67 -6.34
C CYS A 219 -12.44 -9.20 -6.69
N GLY A 220 -11.50 -8.29 -6.40
CA GLY A 220 -11.74 -6.85 -6.57
C GLY A 220 -12.88 -6.32 -5.70
N ALA A 221 -13.07 -6.91 -4.52
CA ALA A 221 -14.14 -6.58 -3.58
C ALA A 221 -13.80 -5.39 -2.68
N THR A 222 -12.51 -5.19 -2.40
CA THR A 222 -12.03 -4.03 -1.65
C THR A 222 -10.85 -3.38 -2.33
N ALA A 223 -10.71 -2.07 -2.13
CA ALA A 223 -9.51 -1.32 -2.47
C ALA A 223 -9.07 -0.55 -1.23
N GLN A 224 -7.76 -0.43 -1.01
CA GLN A 224 -7.24 0.10 0.24
C GLN A 224 -5.97 0.93 0.06
N TRP A 225 -5.83 1.90 0.96
CA TRP A 225 -4.67 2.77 1.14
C TRP A 225 -4.21 2.61 2.57
N LEU A 226 -2.98 2.16 2.79
CA LEU A 226 -2.54 1.69 4.09
C LEU A 226 -1.13 2.15 4.45
N ASN A 227 -0.96 2.35 5.75
CA ASN A 227 0.29 2.33 6.49
C ASN A 227 0.27 1.10 7.40
N GLU A 228 1.22 0.20 7.22
CA GLU A 228 1.29 -1.09 7.89
C GLU A 228 2.55 -1.23 8.74
N ASN A 229 2.35 -1.53 10.01
CA ASN A 229 3.37 -2.08 10.89
C ASN A 229 3.57 -3.56 10.57
N LEU A 230 4.73 -3.92 10.01
CA LEU A 230 5.02 -5.27 9.56
C LEU A 230 5.31 -6.24 10.72
N VAL A 231 5.58 -5.71 11.91
CA VAL A 231 5.93 -6.48 13.12
C VAL A 231 5.02 -6.11 14.30
N PRO A 232 3.69 -6.35 14.19
CA PRO A 232 2.75 -5.98 15.25
C PRO A 232 3.03 -6.77 16.54
N GLY A 233 2.88 -6.11 17.68
CA GLY A 233 2.96 -6.73 19.00
C GLY A 233 4.38 -7.01 19.53
N SER A 234 5.41 -6.99 18.69
CA SER A 234 6.80 -6.96 19.17
C SER A 234 7.25 -5.56 19.56
N GLU A 235 6.71 -4.53 18.90
CA GLU A 235 7.17 -3.15 19.03
C GLU A 235 6.03 -2.12 19.10
N PRO A 236 6.25 -0.92 19.68
CA PRO A 236 5.26 0.17 19.66
C PRO A 236 4.87 0.53 18.22
N TYR A 237 3.61 0.87 17.95
CA TYR A 237 3.24 1.31 16.61
C TYR A 237 4.12 2.52 16.20
N PRO A 238 4.74 2.51 15.02
CA PRO A 238 5.72 3.52 14.68
C PRO A 238 5.08 4.84 14.31
N GLN A 239 5.74 5.92 14.69
CA GLN A 239 5.24 7.28 14.58
C GLN A 239 6.04 8.06 13.55
N PHE A 240 5.35 8.52 12.50
CA PHE A 240 5.89 9.46 11.53
C PHE A 240 5.38 10.86 11.81
N ASP A 241 6.05 11.87 11.23
CA ASP A 241 5.39 13.15 11.05
C ASP A 241 4.10 12.96 10.23
N THR A 242 3.12 13.85 10.41
CA THR A 242 1.91 13.84 9.59
C THR A 242 2.26 13.79 8.12
N PHE A 243 1.69 12.83 7.41
CA PHE A 243 1.91 12.65 5.98
C PHE A 243 0.61 12.32 5.27
N GLU A 244 0.62 12.52 3.96
CA GLU A 244 -0.57 12.39 3.12
C GLU A 244 -0.30 11.41 1.97
N PHE A 245 -1.32 10.61 1.68
CA PHE A 245 -1.52 10.07 0.36
C PHE A 245 -2.40 11.05 -0.42
N THR A 246 -1.96 11.37 -1.61
CA THR A 246 -2.61 12.23 -2.60
C THR A 246 -2.93 11.42 -3.85
N ASP A 247 -3.69 12.00 -4.78
CA ASP A 247 -4.15 11.31 -5.98
C ASP A 247 -4.74 9.93 -5.68
N CYS A 248 -5.47 9.79 -4.56
CA CYS A 248 -6.08 8.53 -4.18
C CYS A 248 -7.31 8.26 -5.05
N TYR A 249 -7.25 7.22 -5.87
CA TYR A 249 -8.39 6.78 -6.66
C TYR A 249 -8.36 5.27 -6.92
N THR A 250 -9.51 4.76 -7.35
CA THR A 250 -9.67 3.40 -7.84
C THR A 250 -10.26 3.41 -9.24
N GLU A 251 -9.99 2.36 -10.01
CA GLU A 251 -10.74 2.07 -11.23
C GLU A 251 -11.45 0.73 -11.07
N SER A 252 -12.55 0.58 -11.79
CA SER A 252 -13.26 -0.68 -11.91
C SER A 252 -13.06 -1.29 -13.29
N THR A 253 -13.35 -2.58 -13.40
CA THR A 253 -13.33 -3.33 -14.67
C THR A 253 -14.17 -2.73 -15.79
N GLU A 254 -15.13 -1.84 -15.46
CA GLU A 254 -15.97 -1.11 -16.43
C GLU A 254 -15.51 0.33 -16.66
N GLY A 255 -14.33 0.72 -16.15
CA GLY A 255 -13.75 2.05 -16.28
C GLY A 255 -14.37 3.12 -15.39
N SER A 256 -15.08 2.74 -14.33
CA SER A 256 -15.60 3.72 -13.36
C SER A 256 -14.51 4.12 -12.38
N VAL A 257 -14.28 5.44 -12.23
CA VAL A 257 -13.31 5.97 -11.27
C VAL A 257 -13.99 6.24 -9.92
N GLY A 258 -13.40 5.71 -8.86
CA GLY A 258 -13.81 5.92 -7.47
C GLY A 258 -12.74 6.71 -6.69
N TYR A 259 -13.16 7.28 -5.57
CA TYR A 259 -12.37 8.14 -4.68
C TYR A 259 -12.55 7.71 -3.22
N LEU A 260 -12.05 8.48 -2.26
CA LEU A 260 -12.10 8.14 -0.83
C LEU A 260 -13.50 8.25 -0.20
N ASP A 261 -14.45 8.93 -0.85
CA ASP A 261 -15.80 9.19 -0.32
C ASP A 261 -16.47 7.90 0.18
N GLY A 262 -16.78 7.86 1.49
CA GLY A 262 -17.52 6.76 2.11
C GLY A 262 -16.67 5.51 2.41
N ALA A 263 -15.35 5.59 2.30
CA ALA A 263 -14.45 4.53 2.73
C ALA A 263 -14.56 4.26 4.23
N SER A 264 -14.39 2.99 4.61
CA SER A 264 -14.23 2.60 6.01
C SER A 264 -12.87 3.04 6.53
N VAL A 265 -12.82 3.45 7.80
CA VAL A 265 -11.60 3.89 8.48
C VAL A 265 -11.00 2.71 9.21
N VAL A 266 -9.68 2.50 9.10
CA VAL A 266 -8.93 1.54 9.90
C VAL A 266 -7.92 2.32 10.74
N GLU A 267 -8.15 2.40 12.05
CA GLU A 267 -7.20 2.96 13.00
C GLU A 267 -6.14 1.91 13.36
N GLY A 268 -4.88 2.34 13.41
CA GLY A 268 -3.74 1.47 13.72
C GLY A 268 -3.14 1.76 15.08
N GLY A 269 -2.75 0.75 15.85
CA GLY A 269 -2.01 0.97 17.10
C GLY A 269 -1.89 -0.27 17.97
N THR A 270 -1.45 -0.11 19.22
CA THR A 270 -1.37 -1.23 20.17
C THR A 270 -2.29 -0.95 21.36
N LEU A 271 -3.40 -1.70 21.50
CA LEU A 271 -4.40 -1.44 22.54
C LEU A 271 -3.88 -1.59 23.99
N GLN A 272 -2.76 -2.30 24.17
CA GLN A 272 -2.24 -2.67 25.48
C GLN A 272 -1.24 -1.67 26.07
N SER A 273 -0.85 -0.63 25.32
CA SER A 273 0.07 0.42 25.77
C SER A 273 -0.51 1.79 25.44
N ASN A 274 -0.23 2.80 26.26
CA ASN A 274 -0.46 4.21 25.92
C ASN A 274 0.51 4.66 24.81
N GLY A 275 0.61 3.87 23.75
CA GLY A 275 1.48 4.11 22.60
C GLY A 275 0.76 4.93 21.53
N PRO A 276 1.50 5.46 20.55
CA PRO A 276 0.91 6.26 19.49
C PRO A 276 -0.08 5.41 18.66
N PHE A 277 -1.22 6.03 18.33
CA PHE A 277 -2.24 5.48 17.44
C PHE A 277 -2.20 6.24 16.12
N CYS A 278 -2.12 5.51 15.02
CA CYS A 278 -2.31 6.05 13.69
C CYS A 278 -3.81 6.23 13.43
N VAL A 279 -4.19 7.48 13.14
CA VAL A 279 -5.55 7.92 12.87
C VAL A 279 -5.60 8.47 11.44
N PRO A 280 -6.16 7.71 10.48
CA PRO A 280 -6.32 8.17 9.12
C PRO A 280 -7.54 9.10 9.01
N SER A 281 -7.44 10.13 8.18
CA SER A 281 -8.57 11.01 7.91
C SER A 281 -8.65 11.41 6.44
N GLU A 282 -9.87 11.44 5.90
CA GLU A 282 -10.15 11.99 4.58
C GLU A 282 -10.14 13.53 4.67
N VAL A 283 -9.10 14.15 4.11
CA VAL A 283 -8.99 15.62 3.99
C VAL A 283 -9.78 16.12 2.80
N SER A 284 -9.79 15.34 1.72
CA SER A 284 -10.64 15.51 0.55
C SER A 284 -10.87 14.15 -0.12
N SER A 285 -11.73 14.09 -1.13
CA SER A 285 -12.01 12.84 -1.85
C SER A 285 -10.75 12.15 -2.44
N GLN A 286 -9.64 12.87 -2.61
CA GLN A 286 -8.38 12.33 -3.16
C GLN A 286 -7.19 12.45 -2.20
N VAL A 287 -7.41 12.92 -0.97
CA VAL A 287 -6.33 13.14 0.00
C VAL A 287 -6.66 12.44 1.31
N LEU A 288 -5.84 11.46 1.65
CA LEU A 288 -5.84 10.72 2.90
C LEU A 288 -4.66 11.19 3.75
N GLU A 289 -4.93 11.77 4.91
CA GLU A 289 -3.91 12.19 5.87
C GLU A 289 -3.77 11.13 6.98
N PHE A 290 -2.54 10.83 7.35
CA PHE A 290 -2.19 9.98 8.48
C PHE A 290 -1.66 10.85 9.62
N THR A 291 -2.33 10.80 10.77
CA THR A 291 -1.91 11.51 11.98
C THR A 291 -1.65 10.52 13.11
N TYR A 292 -0.91 10.95 14.14
CA TYR A 292 -0.61 10.13 15.31
C TYR A 292 -1.12 10.78 16.59
N SER A 293 -1.88 10.02 17.38
CA SER A 293 -2.45 10.44 18.68
C SER A 293 -1.82 9.63 19.81
N GLU A 294 -1.57 10.25 20.96
CA GLU A 294 -1.17 9.52 22.20
C GLU A 294 -2.38 9.00 23.00
N GLU A 295 -3.60 9.44 22.66
CA GLU A 295 -4.84 9.02 23.32
C GLU A 295 -5.68 8.17 22.37
N PHE A 296 -6.13 7.01 22.87
CA PHE A 296 -7.06 6.15 22.14
C PHE A 296 -8.47 6.70 22.20
#